data_AF-A0A845U8C7-F1
#
_entry.id   AF-A0A845U8C7-F1
#
_cell.length_a   1.000
_cell.length_b   1.000
_cell.length_c   1.000
_cell.angle_alpha   90.00
_cell.angle_beta   90.00
_cell.angle_gamma   90.00
#
_symmetry.space_group_name_H-M   'P 1'
#
loop_
_entity.id
_entity.type
_entity.pdbx_description
1 polymer ?
#
loop_
_entity_poly.entity_id
_entity_poly.type
_entity_poly.pdbx_seq_one_letter_code
_entity_poly.pdbx_strand_id
1 'polypeptide(L)'
;MALSLSVKQFDVDSTGKQVYVLGTVTATGSYVTGGDTLDLSNQSLIPAGALPKQISVFTQTGQVFNYAWILGSALNNGKLKIYQAGGTELAAGAYPAGITADIIAFSAVFPKFQ
;
A
#
# COMPACT_ATOMS: atom_id res chain seq x y z
N MET A 1 -5.58 -7.68 11.47
CA MET A 1 -4.87 -6.75 10.56
C MET A 1 -5.63 -5.44 10.56
N ALA A 2 -4.93 -4.32 10.69
CA ALA A 2 -5.55 -2.99 10.67
C ALA A 2 -5.72 -2.45 9.23
N LEU A 3 -5.04 -3.03 8.25
CA LEU A 3 -5.18 -2.69 6.84
C LEU A 3 -5.81 -3.85 6.08
N SER A 4 -6.78 -3.54 5.22
CA SER A 4 -7.35 -4.47 4.25
C SER A 4 -6.92 -4.07 2.85
N LEU A 5 -6.50 -5.05 2.05
CA LEU A 5 -6.00 -4.85 0.70
C LEU A 5 -6.97 -5.44 -0.32
N SER A 6 -7.28 -4.66 -1.36
CA SER A 6 -8.04 -5.10 -2.53
C SER A 6 -7.30 -4.73 -3.80
N VAL A 7 -6.87 -5.73 -4.57
CA VAL A 7 -6.26 -5.52 -5.89
C VAL A 7 -7.36 -5.43 -6.95
N LYS A 8 -7.29 -4.42 -7.82
CA LYS A 8 -8.31 -4.13 -8.82
C LYS A 8 -7.85 -4.33 -10.26
N GLN A 9 -6.57 -4.13 -10.53
CA GLN A 9 -6.05 -4.23 -11.89
C GLN A 9 -4.64 -4.81 -11.90
N PHE A 10 -4.40 -5.61 -12.93
CA PHE A 10 -3.12 -6.20 -13.29
C PHE A 10 -2.87 -5.91 -14.76
N ASP A 11 -1.73 -5.31 -15.06
CA ASP A 11 -1.32 -5.00 -16.42
C ASP A 11 0.14 -5.42 -16.63
N VAL A 12 0.47 -5.82 -17.84
CA VAL A 12 1.84 -6.18 -18.23
C VAL A 12 2.26 -5.21 -19.30
N ASP A 13 3.42 -4.59 -19.11
CA ASP A 13 3.94 -3.63 -20.08
C ASP A 13 4.08 -4.26 -21.48
N SER A 14 4.06 -3.42 -22.52
CA SER A 14 4.18 -3.89 -23.91
C SER A 14 5.50 -4.62 -24.20
N THR A 15 6.52 -4.40 -23.37
CA THR A 15 7.81 -5.11 -23.46
C THR A 15 7.78 -6.50 -22.80
N GLY A 16 6.73 -6.80 -22.02
CA GLY A 16 6.58 -8.04 -21.27
C GLY A 16 7.63 -8.21 -20.18
N LYS A 17 8.22 -7.14 -19.65
CA LYS A 17 9.28 -7.15 -18.62
C LYS A 17 8.85 -6.56 -17.28
N GLN A 18 7.74 -5.83 -17.26
CA GLN A 18 7.21 -5.18 -16.07
C GLN A 18 5.75 -5.52 -15.88
N VAL A 19 5.37 -5.67 -14.62
CA VAL A 19 4.00 -5.91 -14.21
C VAL A 19 3.56 -4.73 -13.35
N TYR A 20 2.43 -4.13 -13.71
CA TYR A 20 1.78 -3.07 -12.95
C TYR A 20 0.60 -3.66 -12.19
N VAL A 21 0.60 -3.45 -10.87
CA VAL A 21 -0.49 -3.86 -10.00
C VAL A 21 -1.07 -2.62 -9.36
N LEU A 22 -2.37 -2.43 -9.53
CA LEU A 22 -3.12 -1.34 -8.93
C LEU A 22 -4.17 -1.91 -7.98
N GLY A 23 -4.32 -1.26 -6.84
CA GLY A 23 -5.34 -1.62 -5.89
C GLY A 23 -5.64 -0.51 -4.90
N THR A 24 -6.48 -0.85 -3.95
CA THR A 24 -6.92 0.03 -2.89
C THR A 24 -6.71 -0.63 -1.54
N VAL A 25 -6.34 0.17 -0.55
CA VAL A 25 -6.19 -0.21 0.85
C VAL A 25 -7.26 0.55 1.64
N THR A 26 -7.88 -0.13 2.58
CA THR A 26 -8.82 0.47 3.53
C THR A 26 -8.31 0.23 4.93
N ALA A 27 -8.25 1.28 5.75
CA ALA A 27 -7.79 1.18 7.12
C ALA A 27 -8.97 0.93 8.07
N THR A 28 -8.79 0.00 9.00
CA THR A 28 -9.75 -0.39 10.03
C THR A 28 -9.03 -0.65 11.34
N GLY A 29 -9.63 -0.32 12.48
CA GLY A 29 -8.98 -0.53 13.77
C GLY A 29 -7.98 0.58 14.14
N SER A 30 -6.73 0.23 14.43
CA SER A 30 -5.75 1.15 15.04
C SER A 30 -4.41 1.12 14.34
N TYR A 31 -3.80 2.30 14.22
CA TYR A 31 -2.45 2.52 13.71
C TYR A 31 -1.40 2.21 14.79
N VAL A 32 -0.30 1.59 14.36
CA VAL A 32 0.90 1.39 15.18
C VAL A 32 2.01 2.34 14.75
N THR A 33 2.71 2.95 15.72
CA THR A 33 3.89 3.77 15.45
C THR A 33 4.91 3.01 14.61
N GLY A 34 5.42 3.65 13.56
CA GLY A 34 6.32 3.04 12.58
C GLY A 34 5.60 2.41 11.38
N GLY A 35 4.27 2.51 11.31
CA GLY A 35 3.46 2.03 10.20
C GLY A 35 2.87 0.65 10.42
N ASP A 36 1.74 0.42 9.76
CA ASP A 36 1.02 -0.84 9.78
C ASP A 36 1.52 -1.76 8.67
N THR A 37 1.57 -3.06 8.98
CA THR A 37 1.97 -4.06 7.98
C THR A 37 0.87 -4.21 6.93
N LEU A 38 1.25 -4.12 5.66
CA LEU A 38 0.38 -4.43 4.52
C LEU A 38 0.94 -5.66 3.82
N ASP A 39 0.13 -6.72 3.80
CA ASP A 39 0.52 -7.99 3.21
C ASP A 39 0.09 -8.06 1.74
N LEU A 40 1.08 -8.04 0.83
CA LEU A 40 0.91 -8.17 -0.61
C LEU A 40 0.97 -9.65 -1.07
N SER A 41 1.38 -10.57 -0.21
CA SER A 41 1.66 -11.97 -0.60
C SER A 41 0.40 -12.78 -0.93
N ASN A 42 -0.75 -12.39 -0.37
CA ASN A 42 -2.01 -13.11 -0.55
C ASN A 42 -2.79 -12.71 -1.81
N GLN A 43 -2.19 -11.89 -2.69
CA GLN A 43 -2.85 -11.41 -3.89
C GLN A 43 -2.45 -12.24 -5.09
N SER A 44 -3.42 -12.93 -5.71
CA SER A 44 -3.19 -13.81 -6.87
C SER A 44 -2.60 -13.10 -8.10
N LEU A 45 -2.81 -11.78 -8.19
CA LEU A 45 -2.30 -10.93 -9.25
C LEU A 45 -0.87 -10.43 -8.97
N ILE A 46 -0.33 -10.62 -7.77
CA ILE A 46 1.05 -10.22 -7.47
C ILE A 46 1.96 -11.42 -7.77
N PRO A 47 3.02 -11.24 -8.58
CA PRO A 47 3.94 -12.32 -8.87
C PRO A 47 4.57 -12.84 -7.56
N ALA A 48 4.18 -14.04 -7.15
CA ALA A 48 4.57 -14.60 -5.87
C ALA A 48 6.10 -14.81 -5.82
N GLY A 49 6.80 -13.93 -5.10
CA GLY A 49 8.23 -14.03 -4.82
C GLY A 49 9.08 -12.83 -5.24
N ALA A 50 8.54 -11.89 -6.03
CA ALA A 50 9.30 -10.72 -6.47
C ALA A 50 8.91 -9.53 -5.62
N LEU A 51 9.91 -8.84 -5.04
CA LEU A 51 9.66 -7.55 -4.42
C LEU A 51 9.35 -6.50 -5.50
N PRO A 52 8.46 -5.54 -5.22
CA PRO A 52 8.17 -4.44 -6.13
C PRO A 52 9.40 -3.54 -6.26
N LYS A 53 9.70 -3.12 -7.49
CA LYS A 53 10.74 -2.11 -7.78
C LYS A 53 10.35 -0.73 -7.27
N GLN A 54 9.06 -0.44 -7.32
CA GLN A 54 8.50 0.84 -6.93
C GLN A 54 7.07 0.63 -6.42
N ILE A 55 6.71 1.35 -5.36
CA ILE A 55 5.32 1.49 -4.93
C ILE A 55 5.05 2.98 -4.72
N SER A 56 3.97 3.45 -5.33
CA SER A 56 3.41 4.77 -5.09
C SER A 56 2.06 4.60 -4.38
N VAL A 57 1.82 5.40 -3.35
CA VAL A 57 0.55 5.39 -2.60
C VAL A 57 -0.03 6.79 -2.60
N PHE A 58 -1.34 6.89 -2.82
CA PHE A 58 -2.05 8.15 -2.97
C PHE A 58 -3.50 8.01 -2.50
N THR A 59 -4.07 9.08 -1.96
CA THR A 59 -5.49 9.13 -1.57
C THR A 59 -6.37 9.42 -2.79
N GLN A 60 -7.56 8.84 -2.83
CA GLN A 60 -8.59 9.16 -3.82
C GLN A 60 -9.66 10.10 -3.28
N THR A 61 -9.76 10.31 -1.97
CA THR A 61 -10.82 11.12 -1.34
C THR A 61 -10.36 12.51 -0.88
N GLY A 62 -9.06 12.81 -0.93
CA GLY A 62 -8.52 14.16 -0.73
C GLY A 62 -7.30 14.21 0.21
N GLN A 63 -6.45 15.23 0.04
CA GLN A 63 -5.10 15.34 0.63
C GLN A 63 -5.08 15.79 2.11
N VAL A 64 -5.82 15.11 3.01
CA VAL A 64 -5.69 15.38 4.47
C VAL A 64 -4.52 14.61 5.07
N PHE A 65 -4.26 13.40 4.57
CA PHE A 65 -3.19 12.52 5.01
C PHE A 65 -2.28 12.16 3.85
N ASN A 66 -1.00 11.95 4.15
CA ASN A 66 -0.02 11.44 3.20
C ASN A 66 0.34 10.00 3.58
N TYR A 67 0.48 9.17 2.57
CA TYR A 67 0.73 7.74 2.72
C TYR A 67 2.10 7.42 2.12
N ALA A 68 2.95 6.77 2.89
CA ALA A 68 4.27 6.35 2.42
C ALA A 68 4.40 4.84 2.56
N TRP A 69 4.79 4.20 1.46
CA TRP A 69 5.20 2.82 1.48
C TRP A 69 6.62 2.68 2.01
N ILE A 70 6.82 1.78 2.96
CA ILE A 70 8.13 1.34 3.43
C ILE A 70 8.33 -0.09 2.95
N LEU A 71 9.31 -0.25 2.06
CA LEU A 71 9.64 -1.55 1.50
C LEU A 71 10.13 -2.49 2.61
N GLY A 72 9.51 -3.65 2.69
CA GLY A 72 9.94 -4.74 3.55
C GLY A 72 10.91 -5.69 2.83
N SER A 73 11.47 -6.65 3.57
CA SER A 73 12.32 -7.71 2.99
C SER A 73 11.53 -8.82 2.30
N ALA A 74 10.20 -8.84 2.45
CA ALA A 74 9.28 -9.81 1.86
C ALA A 74 7.94 -9.13 1.50
N LEU A 75 7.14 -9.78 0.65
CA LEU A 75 5.83 -9.25 0.23
C LEU A 75 4.84 -9.08 1.40
N ASN A 76 5.04 -9.79 2.49
CA ASN A 76 4.15 -9.79 3.66
C ASN A 76 4.61 -8.90 4.82
N ASN A 77 5.72 -8.16 4.68
CA ASN A 77 6.28 -7.35 5.76
C ASN A 77 6.57 -5.89 5.36
N GLY A 78 6.05 -5.44 4.22
CA GLY A 78 6.03 -4.02 3.88
C GLY A 78 5.10 -3.24 4.81
N LYS A 79 5.42 -1.97 5.05
CA LYS A 79 4.63 -1.12 5.95
C LYS A 79 4.04 0.08 5.23
N LEU A 80 2.83 0.45 5.63
CA LEU A 80 2.21 1.71 5.27
C LEU A 80 2.35 2.69 6.44
N LYS A 81 3.16 3.72 6.24
CA LYS A 81 3.27 4.84 7.18
C LYS A 81 2.33 5.95 6.78
N ILE A 82 1.70 6.56 7.77
CA ILE A 82 0.72 7.62 7.56
C ILE A 82 1.19 8.88 8.23
N TYR A 83 1.14 9.97 7.49
CA TYR A 83 1.56 11.28 7.94
C TYR A 83 0.38 12.25 7.89
N GLN A 84 0.26 13.07 8.92
CA GLN A 84 -0.68 14.17 8.98
C GLN A 84 -0.19 15.35 8.12
N ALA A 85 -1.05 16.34 7.94
CA ALA A 85 -0.63 17.64 7.41
C ALA A 85 0.58 18.18 8.18
N GLY A 86 1.60 18.66 7.46
CA GLY A 86 2.87 19.08 8.05
C GLY A 86 3.91 17.97 8.23
N GLY A 87 3.64 16.74 7.76
CA GLY A 87 4.64 15.68 7.66
C GLY A 87 4.96 14.93 8.95
N THR A 88 4.17 15.16 10.01
CA THR A 88 4.30 14.40 11.26
C THR A 88 3.63 13.05 11.14
N GLU A 89 4.29 11.99 11.60
CA GLU A 89 3.73 10.64 11.59
C GLU A 89 2.50 10.57 12.51
N LEU A 90 1.48 9.83 12.08
CA LEU A 90 0.28 9.58 12.88
C LEU A 90 0.67 8.92 14.22
N ALA A 91 0.13 9.44 15.33
CA ALA A 91 0.33 8.81 16.63
C ALA A 91 -0.35 7.42 16.68
N ALA A 92 0.21 6.49 17.45
CA ALA A 92 -0.44 5.19 17.66
C ALA A 92 -1.82 5.37 18.31
N GLY A 93 -2.80 4.60 17.85
CA GLY A 93 -4.16 4.67 18.35
C GLY A 93 -5.20 4.36 17.27
N ALA A 94 -6.48 4.53 17.62
CA ALA A 94 -7.58 4.31 16.69
C ALA A 94 -7.45 5.21 15.46
N TYR A 95 -7.77 4.66 14.28
CA TYR A 95 -7.73 5.44 13.06
C TYR A 95 -8.71 6.62 13.11
N PRO A 96 -8.26 7.85 12.80
CA PRO A 96 -9.15 8.97 12.55
C PRO A 96 -10.20 8.64 11.49
N ALA A 97 -11.40 9.21 11.65
CA ALA A 97 -12.52 9.01 10.72
C ALA A 97 -12.15 9.33 9.26
N GLY A 98 -11.28 10.33 9.06
CA GLY A 98 -10.79 10.71 7.74
C GLY A 98 -9.95 9.63 7.06
N ILE A 99 -9.26 8.76 7.81
CA ILE A 99 -8.50 7.64 7.25
C ILE A 99 -9.40 6.42 7.03
N THR A 100 -10.32 6.14 7.96
CA THR A 100 -11.26 5.00 7.80
C THR A 100 -12.25 5.21 6.66
N ALA A 101 -12.52 6.47 6.29
CA ALA A 101 -13.36 6.83 5.15
C ALA A 101 -12.55 7.02 3.84
N ASP A 102 -11.21 7.00 3.91
CA ASP A 102 -10.35 7.18 2.73
C ASP A 102 -10.27 5.90 1.91
N ILE A 103 -10.15 6.09 0.59
CA ILE A 103 -9.79 5.05 -0.35
C ILE A 103 -8.33 5.29 -0.74
N ILE A 104 -7.44 4.56 -0.08
CA ILE A 104 -5.99 4.68 -0.29
C ILE A 104 -5.64 3.85 -1.51
N ALA A 105 -5.34 4.47 -2.64
CA ALA A 105 -4.89 3.76 -3.83
C ALA A 105 -3.38 3.52 -3.78
N PHE A 106 -2.96 2.38 -4.32
CA PHE A 106 -1.55 2.10 -4.54
C PHE A 106 -1.32 1.61 -5.98
N SER A 107 -0.14 1.94 -6.50
CA SER A 107 0.39 1.43 -7.75
C SER A 107 1.76 0.82 -7.48
N ALA A 108 1.93 -0.44 -7.84
CA ALA A 108 3.16 -1.18 -7.63
C ALA A 108 3.70 -1.69 -8.97
N VAL A 109 5.00 -1.53 -9.17
CA VAL A 109 5.72 -2.02 -10.35
C VAL A 109 6.59 -3.20 -9.94
N PHE A 110 6.35 -4.36 -10.52
CA PHE A 110 7.11 -5.58 -10.27
C PHE A 110 7.99 -5.93 -11.48
N PRO A 111 9.17 -6.54 -11.28
CA PRO A 111 9.83 -7.25 -12.36
C PRO A 111 8.94 -8.42 -12.78
N LYS A 112 8.75 -8.64 -14.08
CA LYS A 112 8.20 -9.91 -14.53
C LYS A 112 9.22 -11.00 -14.25
N PHE A 113 8.81 -12.07 -13.57
CA PHE A 113 9.62 -13.28 -13.53
C PHE A 113 9.82 -13.81 -14.96
N GLN A 114 11.08 -14.05 -15.32
CA GLN A 114 11.41 -14.82 -16.53
C GLN A 114 10.91 -16.25 -16.40
#